data_AF-A0A0C1U965-F1
#
_entry.id   AF-A0A0C1U965-F1
#
_cell.length_a   1.000
_cell.length_b   1.000
_cell.length_c   1.000
_cell.angle_alpha   90.00
_cell.angle_beta   90.00
_cell.angle_gamma   90.00
#
_symmetry.space_group_name_H-M   'P 1'
#
loop_
_entity.id
_entity.type
_entity.pdbx_description
1 polymer ?
#
loop_
_entity_poly.entity_id
_entity_poly.type
_entity_poly.pdbx_seq_one_letter_code
_entity_poly.pdbx_strand_id
1 'polypeptide(L)'
;MKSLQAGCVSAVLAAICIATPAGAFHSGGAAQCEGCHTMHNTSEGAAMTGSSARFQNGPFLLRGSDQSSACLNCHQQAGDTGPTSYHVSTAENDMPVGSPPLQLTPGGDFGWLKKSYSWAPAPGSASVGIRGEQHGHNIVALDFNYVADTTNINAPGSSTPYPSDSLHCSSCHDPHGAYRIVENGVQATSGKPIRGSGSYGSLPDAGSAVGTYRLLAGVGYKPKSLAGGPAFAHAAPFAVAPVDYNRSEESSDTRVSYGKGTSAWCTNCHALMHSAPGSSLHPADKQLGDVAQTYNAYRKTGSLDGTVATAYLSLVPFELGDVTDLTALKEATATTAGPAATDKVSCLSCHRAHASGFSHMTRFAIDSNHITVADASGNAIWPDPVMNPSQAQGRTVAETRQAYYGRHPQAFSPYQRVLCNKCHARD
;
A
#
# COMPACT_ATOMS: atom_id res chain seq x y z
N MET A 1 52.78 47.68 6.96
CA MET A 1 52.61 46.44 6.17
C MET A 1 51.65 45.52 6.92
N LYS A 2 50.50 45.27 6.30
CA LYS A 2 49.56 44.14 6.47
C LYS A 2 48.88 43.94 7.83
N SER A 3 47.69 44.51 7.91
CA SER A 3 46.52 44.08 8.70
C SER A 3 46.22 42.58 8.53
N LEU A 4 46.12 41.84 9.63
CA LEU A 4 45.43 40.53 9.64
C LEU A 4 43.94 40.77 9.92
N GLN A 5 43.12 40.58 8.90
CA GLN A 5 41.67 40.41 9.03
C GLN A 5 41.40 39.02 9.59
N ALA A 6 40.71 38.96 10.73
CA ALA A 6 40.13 37.73 11.25
C ALA A 6 38.89 37.37 10.40
N GLY A 7 39.00 36.34 9.57
CA GLY A 7 37.87 35.76 8.86
C GLY A 7 37.03 34.92 9.81
N CYS A 8 35.79 35.36 10.07
CA CYS A 8 34.76 34.51 10.65
C CYS A 8 34.35 33.46 9.62
N VAL A 9 34.85 32.23 9.77
CA VAL A 9 34.30 31.06 9.08
C VAL A 9 32.99 30.71 9.78
N SER A 10 31.86 31.05 9.16
CA SER A 10 30.56 30.53 9.57
C SER A 10 30.51 29.04 9.23
N ALA A 11 30.58 28.20 10.26
CA ALA A 11 30.30 26.78 10.12
C ALA A 11 28.80 26.59 9.88
N VAL A 12 28.43 26.34 8.62
CA VAL A 12 27.10 25.85 8.28
C VAL A 12 27.00 24.43 8.85
N LEU A 13 26.30 24.29 9.97
CA LEU A 13 25.94 23.00 10.53
C LEU A 13 24.90 22.38 9.58
N ALA A 14 25.35 21.51 8.69
CA ALA A 14 24.45 20.68 7.91
C ALA A 14 23.68 19.78 8.89
N ALA A 15 22.39 20.05 9.07
CA ALA A 15 21.50 19.18 9.82
C ALA A 15 21.39 17.85 9.06
N ILE A 16 22.18 16.86 9.51
CA ILE A 16 22.01 15.47 9.11
C ILE A 16 20.63 15.06 9.64
N CYS A 17 19.62 15.07 8.76
CA CYS A 17 18.33 14.47 9.04
C CYS A 17 18.55 12.95 9.12
N ILE A 18 18.85 12.46 10.31
CA ILE A 18 18.80 11.04 10.60
C ILE A 18 17.34 10.65 10.41
N ALA A 19 17.04 9.89 9.35
CA ALA A 19 15.73 9.32 9.11
C ALA A 19 15.36 8.44 10.30
N THR A 20 14.61 8.98 11.25
CA THR A 20 14.02 8.18 12.31
C THR A 20 12.99 7.25 11.67
N PRO A 21 12.97 5.95 11.99
CA PRO A 21 11.96 5.05 11.43
C PRO A 21 10.57 5.61 11.74
N ALA A 22 9.65 5.72 10.77
CA ALA A 22 8.30 6.27 11.01
C ALA A 22 7.51 5.56 12.13
N GLY A 23 7.88 4.30 12.45
CA GLY A 23 7.36 3.61 13.63
C GLY A 23 7.60 4.36 14.95
N ALA A 24 8.69 5.12 15.05
CA ALA A 24 9.05 5.91 16.22
C ALA A 24 8.29 7.24 16.33
N PHE A 25 7.92 7.88 15.20
CA PHE A 25 7.20 9.16 15.24
C PHE A 25 5.77 8.99 15.75
N HIS A 26 4.98 8.10 15.15
CA HIS A 26 3.60 7.87 15.58
C HIS A 26 3.49 6.94 16.78
N SER A 27 4.41 5.97 16.94
CA SER A 27 4.42 5.03 18.08
C SER A 27 3.04 4.38 18.38
N GLY A 28 2.20 4.19 17.36
CA GLY A 28 0.85 3.61 17.47
C GLY A 28 -0.27 4.59 17.84
N GLY A 29 0.01 5.86 18.09
CA GLY A 29 -0.98 6.87 18.46
C GLY A 29 -0.72 8.22 17.80
N ALA A 30 -1.25 9.28 18.42
CA ALA A 30 -0.89 10.65 18.07
C ALA A 30 0.61 10.89 18.30
N ALA A 31 1.25 11.46 17.29
CA ALA A 31 2.66 11.85 17.34
C ALA A 31 2.82 13.25 17.96
N GLN A 32 4.04 13.81 17.84
CA GLN A 32 4.27 15.22 18.15
C GLN A 32 3.41 16.12 17.24
N CYS A 33 2.55 16.94 17.84
CA CYS A 33 1.53 17.72 17.12
C CYS A 33 2.11 18.57 15.99
N GLU A 34 3.22 19.28 16.25
CA GLU A 34 3.88 20.20 15.31
C GLU A 34 4.64 19.48 14.17
N GLY A 35 4.70 18.15 14.19
CA GLY A 35 5.20 17.39 13.04
C GLY A 35 4.26 17.47 11.84
N CYS A 36 2.95 17.48 12.09
CA CYS A 36 1.93 17.61 11.04
C CYS A 36 1.22 18.98 11.05
N HIS A 37 1.07 19.58 12.23
CA HIS A 37 0.42 20.87 12.40
C HIS A 37 1.43 22.01 12.49
N THR A 38 0.96 23.22 12.25
CA THR A 38 1.64 24.45 12.63
C THR A 38 0.59 25.48 13.03
N MET A 39 0.79 26.12 14.18
CA MET A 39 -0.21 27.08 14.70
C MET A 39 -0.20 28.39 13.92
N HIS A 40 0.96 28.80 13.40
CA HIS A 40 1.17 30.11 12.78
C HIS A 40 2.04 30.05 11.51
N ASN A 41 2.38 28.85 11.02
CA ASN A 41 3.32 28.64 9.92
C ASN A 41 4.62 29.46 10.09
N THR A 42 5.14 29.48 11.32
CA THR A 42 6.40 30.16 11.63
C THR A 42 7.15 29.42 12.75
N SER A 43 8.44 29.18 12.53
CA SER A 43 9.39 28.73 13.55
C SER A 43 10.70 29.45 13.32
N GLU A 44 11.22 30.10 14.36
CA GLU A 44 12.48 30.88 14.30
C GLU A 44 12.49 31.94 13.17
N GLY A 45 11.32 32.48 12.83
CA GLY A 45 11.15 33.50 11.79
C GLY A 45 11.05 32.95 10.36
N ALA A 46 11.19 31.64 10.15
CA ALA A 46 11.01 30.99 8.85
C ALA A 46 9.64 30.31 8.75
N ALA A 47 9.12 30.17 7.52
CA ALA A 47 7.91 29.39 7.28
C ALA A 47 8.16 27.91 7.58
N MET A 48 7.18 27.22 8.18
CA MET A 48 7.28 25.78 8.48
C MET A 48 6.83 24.89 7.31
N THR A 49 6.11 25.44 6.34
CA THR A 49 5.78 24.81 5.07
C THR A 49 5.96 25.80 3.92
N GLY A 50 6.35 25.30 2.74
CA GLY A 50 6.42 26.06 1.50
C GLY A 50 5.08 26.25 0.80
N SER A 51 4.03 25.54 1.24
CA SER A 51 2.71 25.54 0.58
C SER A 51 1.89 26.81 0.84
N SER A 52 2.25 27.61 1.84
CA SER A 52 1.58 28.86 2.20
C SER A 52 2.56 29.89 2.76
N ALA A 53 2.19 31.18 2.70
CA ALA A 53 3.00 32.24 3.27
C ALA A 53 3.09 32.14 4.82
N ARG A 54 4.10 32.78 5.41
CA ARG A 54 4.20 32.92 6.88
C ARG A 54 2.91 33.52 7.44
N PHE A 55 2.50 33.06 8.63
CA PHE A 55 1.25 33.46 9.30
C PHE A 55 -0.03 33.01 8.58
N GLN A 56 0.08 32.13 7.58
CA GLN A 56 -1.04 31.46 6.94
C GLN A 56 -0.86 29.95 7.03
N ASN A 57 -1.86 29.27 7.57
CA ASN A 57 -1.84 27.81 7.73
C ASN A 57 -2.63 27.12 6.63
N GLY A 58 -2.35 25.84 6.42
CA GLY A 58 -3.20 24.95 5.65
C GLY A 58 -4.53 24.64 6.33
N PRO A 59 -5.41 23.86 5.66
CA PRO A 59 -6.65 23.41 6.26
C PRO A 59 -6.38 22.67 7.57
N PHE A 60 -7.19 22.95 8.60
CA PHE A 60 -7.06 22.35 9.93
C PHE A 60 -5.69 22.55 10.59
N LEU A 61 -5.03 23.69 10.32
CA LEU A 61 -3.70 24.04 10.82
C LEU A 61 -2.60 23.08 10.37
N LEU A 62 -2.80 22.37 9.25
CA LEU A 62 -1.82 21.42 8.73
C LEU A 62 -0.69 22.12 7.98
N ARG A 63 0.48 21.49 7.97
CA ARG A 63 1.66 21.89 7.19
C ARG A 63 1.55 21.42 5.75
N GLY A 64 0.57 21.90 4.99
CA GLY A 64 0.36 21.54 3.59
C GLY A 64 -0.86 22.24 3.02
N SER A 65 -1.02 22.26 1.70
CA SER A 65 -2.21 22.85 1.07
C SER A 65 -3.48 22.02 1.28
N ASP A 66 -3.32 20.72 1.58
CA ASP A 66 -4.38 19.76 1.87
C ASP A 66 -3.93 18.73 2.94
N GLN A 67 -4.85 17.84 3.33
CA GLN A 67 -4.63 16.89 4.42
C GLN A 67 -3.56 15.83 4.11
N SER A 68 -3.42 15.39 2.86
CA SER A 68 -2.44 14.35 2.48
C SER A 68 -1.05 14.93 2.29
N SER A 69 -0.97 16.18 1.81
CA SER A 69 0.31 16.89 1.65
C SER A 69 1.07 16.97 2.98
N ALA A 70 0.36 17.14 4.11
CA ALA A 70 0.97 17.08 5.44
C ALA A 70 1.65 15.74 5.76
N CYS A 71 1.16 14.62 5.23
CA CYS A 71 1.77 13.30 5.37
C CYS A 71 2.96 13.14 4.43
N LEU A 72 2.80 13.54 3.17
CA LEU A 72 3.81 13.34 2.13
C LEU A 72 5.06 14.20 2.31
N ASN A 73 5.02 15.25 3.15
CA ASN A 73 6.21 15.98 3.61
C ASN A 73 7.33 15.09 4.16
N CYS A 74 6.98 13.92 4.69
CA CYS A 74 7.96 12.96 5.21
C CYS A 74 7.81 11.58 4.57
N HIS A 75 6.62 11.21 4.08
CA HIS A 75 6.36 9.89 3.48
C HIS A 75 6.66 9.81 1.98
N GLN A 76 7.11 10.91 1.39
CA GLN A 76 7.74 10.98 0.07
C GLN A 76 8.99 11.85 0.18
N GLN A 77 10.08 11.39 -0.41
CA GLN A 77 11.31 12.17 -0.51
C GLN A 77 11.85 12.12 -1.95
N ALA A 78 12.48 13.21 -2.38
CA ALA A 78 13.24 13.24 -3.63
C ALA A 78 14.67 12.74 -3.42
N GLY A 79 15.22 12.07 -4.44
CA GLY A 79 16.55 11.46 -4.40
C GLY A 79 16.59 10.08 -3.73
N ASP A 80 15.44 9.40 -3.59
CA ASP A 80 15.44 8.00 -3.17
C ASP A 80 16.17 7.14 -4.21
N THR A 81 17.03 6.22 -3.76
CA THR A 81 17.80 5.32 -4.64
C THR A 81 17.27 3.88 -4.63
N GLY A 82 16.19 3.63 -3.90
CA GLY A 82 15.53 2.34 -3.74
C GLY A 82 14.48 2.37 -2.64
N PRO A 83 13.88 1.21 -2.31
CA PRO A 83 12.93 1.10 -1.20
C PRO A 83 13.58 1.58 0.12
N THR A 84 12.92 2.51 0.80
CA THR A 84 13.35 3.00 2.13
C THR A 84 12.61 2.24 3.24
N SER A 85 12.55 2.75 4.46
CA SER A 85 11.80 2.07 5.53
C SER A 85 10.30 2.36 5.50
N TYR A 86 9.87 3.59 5.18
CA TYR A 86 8.47 4.02 5.36
C TYR A 86 7.91 4.96 4.30
N HIS A 87 8.69 5.31 3.28
CA HIS A 87 8.14 6.05 2.16
C HIS A 87 7.11 5.16 1.43
N VAL A 88 5.97 5.77 1.10
CA VAL A 88 4.86 5.10 0.39
C VAL A 88 4.64 5.69 -0.99
N SER A 89 5.52 6.59 -1.40
CA SER A 89 5.45 7.32 -2.65
C SER A 89 6.85 7.69 -3.10
N THR A 90 7.13 7.54 -4.39
CA THR A 90 8.36 8.02 -5.02
C THR A 90 8.13 9.40 -5.63
N ALA A 91 9.10 10.32 -5.49
CA ALA A 91 9.00 11.63 -6.10
C ALA A 91 9.06 11.57 -7.63
N GLU A 92 8.32 12.46 -8.29
CA GLU A 92 8.15 12.44 -9.75
C GLU A 92 9.48 12.58 -10.51
N ASN A 93 10.38 13.42 -10.02
CA ASN A 93 11.71 13.60 -10.59
C ASN A 93 12.59 12.34 -10.49
N ASP A 94 12.30 11.43 -9.56
CA ASP A 94 13.04 10.16 -9.39
C ASP A 94 12.46 9.02 -10.26
N MET A 95 11.32 9.26 -10.93
CA MET A 95 10.68 8.31 -11.83
C MET A 95 10.45 8.91 -13.24
N PRO A 96 11.52 9.31 -13.95
CA PRO A 96 11.42 9.78 -15.33
C PRO A 96 10.76 8.72 -16.23
N VAL A 97 10.37 9.12 -17.45
CA VAL A 97 9.70 8.24 -18.41
C VAL A 97 10.49 6.93 -18.58
N GLY A 98 9.79 5.79 -18.43
CA GLY A 98 10.37 4.46 -18.51
C GLY A 98 11.01 3.91 -17.22
N SER A 99 11.11 4.72 -16.16
CA SER A 99 11.59 4.31 -14.83
C SER A 99 10.43 4.12 -13.84
N PRO A 100 10.41 3.04 -13.04
CA PRO A 100 9.31 2.82 -12.11
C PRO A 100 9.42 3.61 -10.80
N PRO A 101 8.31 3.70 -10.04
CA PRO A 101 8.36 4.05 -8.63
C PRO A 101 9.22 3.05 -7.83
N LEU A 102 9.94 3.53 -6.83
CA LEU A 102 10.99 2.80 -6.12
C LEU A 102 10.52 2.12 -4.83
N GLN A 103 9.39 2.53 -4.24
CA GLN A 103 8.91 1.95 -2.99
C GLN A 103 8.13 0.64 -3.24
N LEU A 104 8.36 -0.36 -2.38
CA LEU A 104 7.85 -1.72 -2.49
C LEU A 104 7.07 -2.13 -1.22
N THR A 105 6.32 -1.20 -0.64
CA THR A 105 5.52 -1.46 0.58
C THR A 105 4.38 -2.44 0.29
N PRO A 106 3.85 -3.20 1.26
CA PRO A 106 2.69 -4.06 1.01
C PRO A 106 1.44 -3.33 0.48
N GLY A 107 1.30 -2.04 0.79
CA GLY A 107 0.24 -1.18 0.26
C GLY A 107 0.49 -0.71 -1.18
N GLY A 108 1.75 -0.60 -1.58
CA GLY A 108 2.17 -0.08 -2.88
C GLY A 108 2.57 1.39 -2.86
N ASP A 109 3.20 1.82 -3.95
CA ASP A 109 3.74 3.16 -4.15
C ASP A 109 2.73 4.05 -4.90
N PHE A 110 2.35 5.20 -4.35
CA PHE A 110 1.42 6.12 -5.00
C PHE A 110 1.95 6.70 -6.31
N GLY A 111 3.26 6.64 -6.58
CA GLY A 111 3.86 7.07 -7.84
C GLY A 111 3.31 6.34 -9.07
N TRP A 112 2.74 5.14 -8.89
CA TRP A 112 2.01 4.44 -9.97
C TRP A 112 0.82 5.24 -10.51
N LEU A 113 0.20 6.11 -9.70
CA LEU A 113 -0.90 6.97 -10.13
C LEU A 113 -0.48 8.00 -11.20
N LYS A 114 0.83 8.25 -11.33
CA LYS A 114 1.39 9.19 -12.31
C LYS A 114 1.91 8.49 -13.57
N LYS A 115 1.75 7.17 -13.67
CA LYS A 115 2.16 6.39 -14.82
C LYS A 115 0.96 6.08 -15.70
N SER A 116 0.97 6.62 -16.91
CA SER A 116 -0.01 6.26 -17.95
C SER A 116 0.71 5.53 -19.07
N TYR A 117 0.07 4.49 -19.60
CA TYR A 117 0.63 3.63 -20.63
C TYR A 117 -0.27 3.58 -21.85
N SER A 118 0.33 3.47 -23.03
CA SER A 118 -0.39 3.24 -24.28
C SER A 118 0.37 2.29 -25.19
N TRP A 119 -0.35 1.45 -25.93
CA TRP A 119 0.25 0.46 -26.83
C TRP A 119 -0.75 0.03 -27.92
N ALA A 120 -0.24 -0.51 -29.02
CA ALA A 120 -1.05 -1.20 -30.03
C ALA A 120 -1.04 -2.72 -29.75
N PRO A 121 -2.18 -3.35 -29.42
CA PRO A 121 -2.22 -4.78 -29.07
C PRO A 121 -1.73 -5.70 -30.20
N ALA A 122 -2.00 -5.34 -31.45
CA ALA A 122 -1.58 -6.08 -32.62
C ALA A 122 -1.06 -5.12 -33.72
N PRO A 123 -0.25 -5.61 -34.67
CA PRO A 123 0.15 -4.82 -35.82
C PRO A 123 -1.08 -4.26 -36.56
N GLY A 124 -1.15 -2.93 -36.71
CA GLY A 124 -2.26 -2.25 -37.38
C GLY A 124 -3.52 -2.01 -36.53
N SER A 125 -3.56 -2.44 -35.26
CA SER A 125 -4.67 -2.11 -34.36
C SER A 125 -4.55 -0.69 -33.82
N ALA A 126 -5.69 -0.09 -33.44
CA ALA A 126 -5.69 1.17 -32.71
C ALA A 126 -4.94 1.07 -31.37
N SER A 127 -4.33 2.18 -30.96
CA SER A 127 -3.69 2.27 -29.64
C SER A 127 -4.75 2.23 -28.54
N VAL A 128 -4.50 1.43 -27.51
CA VAL A 128 -5.25 1.39 -26.25
C VAL A 128 -4.38 1.93 -25.13
N GLY A 129 -4.96 2.25 -23.98
CA GLY A 129 -4.16 2.75 -22.86
C GLY A 129 -4.78 2.56 -21.49
N ILE A 130 -3.90 2.61 -20.49
CA ILE A 130 -4.23 2.61 -19.07
C ILE A 130 -3.83 3.98 -18.52
N ARG A 131 -4.77 4.67 -17.89
CA ARG A 131 -4.53 5.98 -17.26
C ARG A 131 -3.94 5.78 -15.87
N GLY A 132 -3.12 6.75 -15.45
CA GLY A 132 -2.59 6.86 -14.09
C GLY A 132 -3.62 6.60 -12.99
N GLU A 133 -4.79 7.23 -13.11
CA GLU A 133 -5.87 7.13 -12.12
C GLU A 133 -6.40 5.69 -11.91
N GLN A 134 -6.17 4.77 -12.85
CA GLN A 134 -6.63 3.37 -12.75
C GLN A 134 -5.71 2.48 -11.91
N HIS A 135 -4.56 3.00 -11.45
CA HIS A 135 -3.55 2.23 -10.74
C HIS A 135 -3.76 2.15 -9.22
N GLY A 136 -4.67 2.94 -8.64
CA GLY A 136 -4.86 2.98 -7.18
C GLY A 136 -5.86 4.02 -6.68
N HIS A 137 -5.83 4.26 -5.37
CA HIS A 137 -6.62 5.31 -4.73
C HIS A 137 -5.97 6.68 -4.98
N ASN A 138 -6.60 7.49 -5.82
CA ASN A 138 -6.17 8.85 -6.14
C ASN A 138 -6.38 9.81 -4.94
N ILE A 139 -5.41 9.84 -4.03
CA ILE A 139 -5.40 10.80 -2.92
C ILE A 139 -5.28 12.23 -3.45
N VAL A 140 -5.96 13.17 -2.80
CA VAL A 140 -5.73 14.60 -3.04
C VAL A 140 -4.53 15.02 -2.20
N ALA A 141 -3.42 15.34 -2.88
CA ALA A 141 -2.18 15.90 -2.35
C ALA A 141 -1.55 16.85 -3.37
N LEU A 142 -2.07 18.09 -3.44
CA LEU A 142 -1.77 19.04 -4.52
C LEU A 142 -0.31 19.48 -4.52
N ASP A 143 0.31 19.61 -3.33
CA ASP A 143 1.73 19.96 -3.20
C ASP A 143 2.66 18.90 -3.85
N PHE A 144 2.12 17.71 -4.10
CA PHE A 144 2.81 16.54 -4.63
C PHE A 144 2.27 16.09 -5.99
N ASN A 145 1.44 16.91 -6.67
CA ASN A 145 0.78 16.58 -7.93
C ASN A 145 -0.07 15.30 -7.89
N TYR A 146 -0.69 14.99 -6.75
CA TYR A 146 -1.72 13.96 -6.68
C TYR A 146 -3.10 14.63 -6.70
N VAL A 147 -3.89 14.26 -7.69
CA VAL A 147 -5.21 14.82 -7.96
C VAL A 147 -6.28 13.74 -7.79
N ALA A 148 -7.52 14.15 -7.55
CA ALA A 148 -8.65 13.23 -7.42
C ALA A 148 -8.91 12.43 -8.71
N ASP A 149 -9.48 11.23 -8.55
CA ASP A 149 -9.93 10.40 -9.67
C ASP A 149 -11.07 11.10 -10.44
N THR A 150 -10.90 11.24 -11.76
CA THR A 150 -11.87 11.91 -12.62
C THR A 150 -12.86 10.94 -13.27
N THR A 151 -12.55 9.65 -13.29
CA THR A 151 -13.41 8.59 -13.82
C THR A 151 -14.31 8.05 -12.71
N ASN A 152 -13.73 7.63 -11.58
CA ASN A 152 -14.48 7.19 -10.41
C ASN A 152 -14.61 8.33 -9.39
N ILE A 153 -15.50 9.27 -9.67
CA ILE A 153 -15.74 10.43 -8.79
C ILE A 153 -16.29 10.04 -7.39
N ASN A 154 -16.65 8.78 -7.21
CA ASN A 154 -17.17 8.18 -5.99
C ASN A 154 -16.60 6.77 -5.82
N ALA A 155 -16.40 6.34 -4.56
CA ALA A 155 -16.03 4.98 -4.24
C ALA A 155 -17.04 3.99 -4.86
N PRO A 156 -16.60 3.06 -5.71
CA PRO A 156 -17.50 2.13 -6.37
C PRO A 156 -18.15 1.18 -5.35
N GLY A 157 -19.44 0.90 -5.55
CA GLY A 157 -20.19 -0.03 -4.73
C GLY A 157 -20.56 0.51 -3.35
N SER A 158 -21.03 1.75 -3.24
CA SER A 158 -21.63 2.27 -2.00
C SER A 158 -22.98 2.91 -2.26
N SER A 159 -23.95 2.66 -1.39
CA SER A 159 -25.25 3.37 -1.38
C SER A 159 -25.15 4.80 -0.86
N THR A 160 -24.07 5.11 -0.12
CA THR A 160 -23.73 6.46 0.36
C THR A 160 -22.25 6.69 0.05
N PRO A 161 -21.94 7.13 -1.19
CA PRO A 161 -20.59 7.07 -1.71
C PRO A 161 -19.61 7.97 -0.97
N TYR A 162 -18.38 7.49 -0.82
CA TYR A 162 -17.24 8.31 -0.40
C TYR A 162 -16.69 9.02 -1.65
N PRO A 163 -16.70 10.37 -1.73
CA PRO A 163 -16.31 11.09 -2.94
C PRO A 163 -14.78 11.11 -3.12
N SER A 164 -14.31 10.95 -4.36
CA SER A 164 -12.87 10.86 -4.66
C SER A 164 -12.12 12.16 -4.37
N ASP A 165 -12.79 13.31 -4.52
CA ASP A 165 -12.24 14.64 -4.22
C ASP A 165 -12.02 14.92 -2.74
N SER A 166 -12.57 14.07 -1.86
CA SER A 166 -12.40 14.12 -0.42
C SER A 166 -11.56 12.95 0.10
N LEU A 167 -10.89 12.22 -0.80
CA LEU A 167 -10.02 11.11 -0.46
C LEU A 167 -8.61 11.64 -0.15
N HIS A 168 -8.23 11.52 1.11
CA HIS A 168 -6.92 11.88 1.63
C HIS A 168 -6.30 10.69 2.39
N CYS A 169 -5.03 10.79 2.78
CA CYS A 169 -4.40 9.80 3.67
C CYS A 169 -5.23 9.60 4.96
N SER A 170 -5.74 10.69 5.52
CA SER A 170 -6.59 10.71 6.72
C SER A 170 -8.05 10.31 6.47
N SER A 171 -8.40 9.84 5.27
CA SER A 171 -9.73 9.25 5.03
C SER A 171 -9.85 7.83 5.56
N CYS A 172 -8.71 7.14 5.60
CA CYS A 172 -8.59 5.73 5.94
C CYS A 172 -7.77 5.52 7.21
N HIS A 173 -6.70 6.31 7.35
CA HIS A 173 -5.86 6.33 8.54
C HIS A 173 -6.39 7.35 9.54
N ASP A 174 -6.43 7.00 10.82
CA ASP A 174 -6.70 7.95 11.88
C ASP A 174 -5.39 8.65 12.29
N PRO A 175 -5.18 9.93 11.91
CA PRO A 175 -3.90 10.61 12.16
C PRO A 175 -3.62 10.84 13.65
N HIS A 176 -4.64 10.74 14.51
CA HIS A 176 -4.49 10.86 15.96
C HIS A 176 -4.41 9.50 16.66
N GLY A 177 -4.55 8.39 15.92
CA GLY A 177 -4.44 7.03 16.43
C GLY A 177 -5.32 6.77 17.67
N ALA A 178 -6.60 7.17 17.62
CA ALA A 178 -7.53 6.97 18.73
C ALA A 178 -7.86 5.49 18.94
N TYR A 179 -7.84 4.69 17.87
CA TYR A 179 -8.12 3.26 17.91
C TYR A 179 -6.95 2.47 18.46
N ARG A 180 -7.21 1.62 19.46
CA ARG A 180 -6.18 0.81 20.11
C ARG A 180 -6.68 -0.58 20.49
N ILE A 181 -5.77 -1.53 20.53
CA ILE A 181 -5.98 -2.89 21.02
C ILE A 181 -5.67 -2.87 22.51
N VAL A 182 -6.70 -3.04 23.36
CA VAL A 182 -6.60 -2.94 24.84
C VAL A 182 -6.35 -4.29 25.51
N GLU A 183 -6.71 -5.36 24.80
CA GLU A 183 -6.52 -6.76 25.10
C GLU A 183 -6.61 -7.53 23.77
N ASN A 184 -6.10 -8.77 23.73
CA ASN A 184 -6.18 -9.59 22.53
C ASN A 184 -7.63 -9.68 22.02
N GLY A 185 -7.84 -9.36 20.73
CA GLY A 185 -9.17 -9.35 20.10
C GLY A 185 -10.08 -8.17 20.46
N VAL A 186 -9.69 -7.28 21.36
CA VAL A 186 -10.54 -6.17 21.83
C VAL A 186 -9.95 -4.83 21.39
N GLN A 187 -10.70 -4.10 20.57
CA GLN A 187 -10.37 -2.72 20.17
C GLN A 187 -11.26 -1.71 20.90
N ALA A 188 -10.71 -0.53 21.19
CA ALA A 188 -11.43 0.59 21.81
C ALA A 188 -10.88 1.95 21.33
N THR A 189 -11.65 3.01 21.55
CA THR A 189 -11.27 4.41 21.25
C THR A 189 -10.96 5.25 22.48
N SER A 190 -11.23 4.74 23.70
CA SER A 190 -10.71 5.27 24.99
C SER A 190 -10.19 4.16 25.92
N GLY A 191 -9.59 4.51 27.06
CA GLY A 191 -9.07 3.55 28.05
C GLY A 191 -7.56 3.65 28.27
N LYS A 192 -6.87 2.51 28.21
CA LYS A 192 -5.41 2.42 28.46
C LYS A 192 -4.62 3.31 27.49
N PRO A 193 -3.53 3.96 27.93
CA PRO A 193 -2.66 4.72 27.05
C PRO A 193 -1.97 3.82 26.01
N ILE A 194 -1.67 4.37 24.83
CA ILE A 194 -0.96 3.65 23.78
C ILE A 194 0.55 3.75 24.03
N ARG A 195 1.24 2.60 24.04
CA ARG A 195 2.71 2.54 24.23
C ARG A 195 3.51 2.21 22.97
N GLY A 196 2.86 1.83 21.89
CA GLY A 196 3.52 1.35 20.68
C GLY A 196 2.53 0.96 19.58
N SER A 197 3.05 0.68 18.39
CA SER A 197 2.24 0.20 17.26
C SER A 197 1.96 -1.30 17.37
N GLY A 198 0.70 -1.70 17.18
CA GLY A 198 0.32 -3.10 16.99
C GLY A 198 0.74 -3.67 15.64
N SER A 199 1.15 -2.83 14.68
CA SER A 199 1.46 -3.26 13.30
C SER A 199 2.61 -4.26 13.19
N TYR A 200 3.49 -4.29 14.19
CA TYR A 200 4.69 -5.14 14.24
C TYR A 200 4.61 -6.18 15.37
N GLY A 201 3.39 -6.47 15.84
CA GLY A 201 3.12 -7.49 16.85
C GLY A 201 3.48 -7.08 18.28
N SER A 202 3.49 -5.77 18.59
CA SER A 202 3.52 -5.32 19.98
C SER A 202 2.23 -5.73 20.68
N LEU A 203 2.31 -6.20 21.93
CA LEU A 203 1.15 -6.64 22.70
C LEU A 203 0.70 -5.57 23.70
N PRO A 204 -0.62 -5.44 23.98
CA PRO A 204 -1.10 -4.71 25.13
C PRO A 204 -0.73 -5.45 26.43
N ASP A 205 -0.71 -4.74 27.55
CA ASP A 205 -0.52 -5.31 28.88
C ASP A 205 -1.54 -4.74 29.87
N ALA A 206 -1.37 -5.01 31.17
CA ALA A 206 -2.30 -4.55 32.20
C ALA A 206 -2.42 -3.02 32.25
N GLY A 207 -1.32 -2.28 31.99
CA GLY A 207 -1.25 -0.83 32.11
C GLY A 207 -1.37 -0.06 30.80
N SER A 208 -1.25 -0.73 29.66
CA SER A 208 -1.13 -0.09 28.35
C SER A 208 -1.79 -0.85 27.22
N ALA A 209 -2.15 -0.11 26.17
CA ALA A 209 -2.64 -0.61 24.90
C ALA A 209 -1.60 -0.39 23.79
N VAL A 210 -1.87 -0.96 22.61
CA VAL A 210 -1.11 -0.71 21.39
C VAL A 210 -2.02 -0.17 20.30
N GLY A 211 -1.49 0.66 19.40
CA GLY A 211 -2.25 1.18 18.26
C GLY A 211 -2.73 0.09 17.31
N THR A 212 -3.83 0.33 16.60
CA THR A 212 -4.29 -0.58 15.54
C THR A 212 -3.28 -0.70 14.40
N TYR A 213 -3.43 -1.75 13.58
CA TYR A 213 -2.60 -1.97 12.41
C TYR A 213 -2.61 -0.73 11.51
N ARG A 214 -1.42 -0.16 11.28
CA ARG A 214 -1.15 1.02 10.44
C ARG A 214 -1.97 2.27 10.80
N LEU A 215 -2.42 2.39 12.06
CA LEU A 215 -3.33 3.46 12.49
C LEU A 215 -4.62 3.49 11.66
N LEU A 216 -5.01 2.37 11.04
CA LEU A 216 -6.25 2.31 10.30
C LEU A 216 -7.39 2.59 11.27
N ALA A 217 -8.31 3.43 10.81
CA ALA A 217 -9.44 3.84 11.61
C ALA A 217 -10.46 2.70 11.76
N GLY A 218 -11.29 2.74 12.79
CA GLY A 218 -12.29 1.72 13.07
C GLY A 218 -13.71 2.28 13.16
N VAL A 219 -14.57 1.53 13.86
CA VAL A 219 -15.99 1.85 14.03
C VAL A 219 -16.19 3.27 14.56
N GLY A 220 -17.05 4.03 13.87
CA GLY A 220 -17.37 5.42 14.22
C GLY A 220 -16.44 6.46 13.59
N TYR A 221 -15.41 6.05 12.85
CA TYR A 221 -14.52 6.99 12.20
C TYR A 221 -15.22 7.76 11.07
N LYS A 222 -15.09 9.09 11.11
CA LYS A 222 -15.44 9.98 10.02
C LYS A 222 -14.57 11.23 10.14
N PRO A 223 -13.73 11.55 9.14
CA PRO A 223 -12.98 12.80 9.15
C PRO A 223 -13.94 13.98 9.25
N LYS A 224 -13.64 14.94 10.13
CA LYS A 224 -14.50 16.12 10.31
C LYS A 224 -14.59 16.98 9.05
N SER A 225 -13.60 16.89 8.16
CA SER A 225 -13.60 17.54 6.85
C SER A 225 -14.64 16.98 5.89
N LEU A 226 -15.14 15.76 6.12
CA LEU A 226 -16.12 15.12 5.25
C LEU A 226 -17.53 15.61 5.62
N ALA A 227 -18.10 16.48 4.79
CA ALA A 227 -19.42 17.08 5.02
C ALA A 227 -20.58 16.05 4.96
N GLY A 228 -20.44 14.98 4.15
CA GLY A 228 -21.43 13.92 3.93
C GLY A 228 -20.90 12.51 4.27
N GLY A 229 -21.62 11.45 3.92
CA GLY A 229 -21.14 10.07 4.06
C GLY A 229 -21.25 9.44 5.47
N PRO A 230 -21.35 8.10 5.57
CA PRO A 230 -21.48 7.38 6.82
C PRO A 230 -20.15 7.32 7.56
N ALA A 231 -20.21 7.20 8.89
CA ALA A 231 -19.05 6.77 9.65
C ALA A 231 -18.76 5.29 9.40
N PHE A 232 -17.51 4.89 9.62
CA PHE A 232 -17.10 3.48 9.49
C PHE A 232 -17.94 2.59 10.40
N ALA A 233 -18.39 1.45 9.88
CA ALA A 233 -19.17 0.45 10.60
C ALA A 233 -18.32 -0.75 11.05
N HIS A 234 -17.16 -0.96 10.43
CA HIS A 234 -16.26 -2.07 10.70
C HIS A 234 -14.98 -1.60 11.40
N ALA A 235 -14.50 -2.40 12.35
CA ALA A 235 -13.27 -2.16 13.10
C ALA A 235 -12.03 -2.26 12.21
N ALA A 236 -10.91 -1.68 12.67
CA ALA A 236 -9.64 -1.82 11.99
C ALA A 236 -9.24 -3.31 11.93
N PRO A 237 -8.60 -3.79 10.85
CA PRO A 237 -8.22 -5.18 10.74
C PRO A 237 -7.14 -5.55 11.76
N PHE A 238 -7.19 -6.79 12.24
CA PHE A 238 -6.06 -7.38 12.95
C PHE A 238 -5.05 -7.87 11.92
N ALA A 239 -3.88 -7.26 11.89
CA ALA A 239 -2.80 -7.70 11.01
C ALA A 239 -1.44 -7.36 11.61
N VAL A 240 -0.42 -8.11 11.22
CA VAL A 240 0.97 -7.86 11.58
C VAL A 240 1.82 -7.89 10.31
N ALA A 241 2.62 -6.85 10.11
CA ALA A 241 3.62 -6.77 9.06
C ALA A 241 5.01 -7.08 9.65
N PRO A 242 5.95 -7.60 8.84
CA PRO A 242 7.35 -7.65 9.23
C PRO A 242 7.87 -6.22 9.39
N VAL A 243 8.90 -6.03 10.21
CA VAL A 243 9.50 -4.70 10.44
C VAL A 243 10.11 -4.16 9.15
N ASP A 244 10.87 -4.98 8.44
CA ASP A 244 11.48 -4.64 7.14
C ASP A 244 10.52 -5.01 5.99
N TYR A 245 9.40 -4.30 5.90
CA TYR A 245 8.35 -4.58 4.92
C TYR A 245 8.56 -3.92 3.55
N ASN A 246 9.38 -2.87 3.46
CA ASN A 246 9.58 -2.12 2.23
C ASN A 246 10.90 -2.55 1.58
N ARG A 247 10.84 -3.64 0.82
CA ARG A 247 12.02 -4.32 0.27
C ARG A 247 11.69 -5.06 -1.02
N SER A 248 12.72 -5.34 -1.80
CA SER A 248 12.62 -6.25 -2.96
C SER A 248 12.27 -7.66 -2.51
N GLU A 249 11.40 -8.31 -3.29
CA GLU A 249 10.99 -9.70 -3.14
C GLU A 249 11.70 -10.62 -4.16
N GLU A 250 12.83 -10.18 -4.71
CA GLU A 250 13.65 -10.99 -5.62
C GLU A 250 14.12 -12.31 -4.98
N SER A 251 14.48 -12.27 -3.69
CA SER A 251 15.00 -13.44 -2.96
C SER A 251 13.96 -14.12 -2.08
N SER A 252 12.99 -13.37 -1.57
CA SER A 252 11.99 -13.87 -0.62
C SER A 252 10.83 -12.90 -0.48
N ASP A 253 9.64 -13.45 -0.27
CA ASP A 253 8.42 -12.68 -0.09
C ASP A 253 8.41 -11.88 1.22
N THR A 254 7.79 -10.72 1.18
CA THR A 254 7.38 -9.96 2.36
C THR A 254 6.00 -10.42 2.79
N ARG A 255 5.94 -11.22 3.88
CA ARG A 255 4.68 -11.76 4.39
C ARG A 255 4.04 -10.86 5.43
N VAL A 256 2.97 -10.16 5.03
CA VAL A 256 2.03 -9.57 5.99
C VAL A 256 1.03 -10.63 6.41
N SER A 257 0.90 -10.82 7.72
CA SER A 257 -0.10 -11.70 8.30
C SER A 257 -1.40 -10.92 8.45
N TYR A 258 -2.29 -11.08 7.49
CA TYR A 258 -3.65 -10.56 7.57
C TYR A 258 -4.48 -11.49 8.45
N GLY A 259 -4.92 -11.02 9.61
CA GLY A 259 -5.91 -11.68 10.43
C GLY A 259 -7.29 -11.08 10.20
N LYS A 260 -8.13 -11.16 11.24
CA LYS A 260 -9.56 -10.85 11.17
C LYS A 260 -9.86 -9.46 10.61
N GLY A 261 -10.80 -9.42 9.66
CA GLY A 261 -11.55 -8.22 9.28
C GLY A 261 -10.93 -7.43 8.14
N THR A 262 -10.00 -8.01 7.39
CA THR A 262 -9.30 -7.31 6.30
C THR A 262 -10.28 -6.84 5.22
N SER A 263 -11.17 -7.72 4.76
CA SER A 263 -12.16 -7.38 3.73
C SER A 263 -13.31 -6.53 4.27
N ALA A 264 -13.79 -6.85 5.48
CA ALA A 264 -14.85 -6.09 6.15
C ALA A 264 -14.44 -4.63 6.39
N TRP A 265 -13.15 -4.35 6.60
CA TRP A 265 -12.71 -2.97 6.74
C TRP A 265 -12.82 -2.18 5.43
N CYS A 266 -12.53 -2.80 4.28
CA CYS A 266 -12.70 -2.18 2.96
C CYS A 266 -14.18 -1.83 2.66
N THR A 267 -15.14 -2.58 3.22
CA THR A 267 -16.57 -2.33 3.01
C THR A 267 -17.10 -1.09 3.73
N ASN A 268 -16.31 -0.47 4.60
CA ASN A 268 -16.62 0.84 5.16
C ASN A 268 -16.87 1.89 4.05
N CYS A 269 -16.18 1.77 2.91
CA CYS A 269 -16.36 2.63 1.74
C CYS A 269 -16.89 1.90 0.50
N HIS A 270 -16.75 0.58 0.41
CA HIS A 270 -17.13 -0.24 -0.76
C HIS A 270 -18.17 -1.33 -0.44
N ALA A 271 -19.24 -0.97 0.28
CA ALA A 271 -20.19 -1.92 0.88
C ALA A 271 -20.78 -3.00 -0.05
N LEU A 272 -21.05 -2.66 -1.32
CA LEU A 272 -21.66 -3.52 -2.34
C LEU A 272 -20.64 -4.34 -3.14
N MET A 273 -19.34 -4.16 -2.89
CA MET A 273 -18.27 -4.94 -3.54
C MET A 273 -17.96 -6.24 -2.79
N HIS A 274 -18.51 -6.41 -1.59
CA HIS A 274 -18.35 -7.64 -0.82
C HIS A 274 -19.35 -8.69 -1.27
N SER A 275 -18.89 -9.93 -1.48
CA SER A 275 -19.78 -11.04 -1.78
C SER A 275 -20.75 -11.32 -0.63
N ALA A 276 -22.04 -11.41 -0.93
CA ALA A 276 -23.09 -11.87 -0.02
C ALA A 276 -23.58 -13.26 -0.48
N PRO A 277 -24.19 -14.07 0.40
CA PRO A 277 -24.78 -15.34 -0.03
C PRO A 277 -25.73 -15.14 -1.22
N GLY A 278 -25.49 -15.87 -2.31
CA GLY A 278 -26.28 -15.77 -3.54
C GLY A 278 -25.88 -14.63 -4.49
N SER A 279 -24.84 -13.84 -4.20
CA SER A 279 -24.31 -12.86 -5.16
C SER A 279 -23.41 -13.52 -6.21
N SER A 280 -23.39 -12.95 -7.42
CA SER A 280 -22.47 -13.34 -8.50
C SER A 280 -21.10 -12.65 -8.42
N LEU A 281 -20.73 -12.12 -7.24
CA LEU A 281 -19.43 -11.47 -7.01
C LEU A 281 -18.40 -12.50 -6.57
N HIS A 282 -17.13 -12.28 -6.91
CA HIS A 282 -16.06 -13.14 -6.40
C HIS A 282 -16.05 -13.12 -4.86
N PRO A 283 -15.94 -14.28 -4.18
CA PRO A 283 -15.93 -14.34 -2.73
C PRO A 283 -14.82 -13.48 -2.10
N ALA A 284 -15.18 -12.76 -1.04
CA ALA A 284 -14.28 -12.11 -0.08
C ALA A 284 -14.76 -12.40 1.34
N ASP A 285 -13.84 -12.51 2.32
CA ASP A 285 -14.13 -12.95 3.71
C ASP A 285 -14.82 -14.33 3.75
N LYS A 286 -14.39 -15.24 2.86
CA LYS A 286 -14.87 -16.62 2.79
C LYS A 286 -13.70 -17.59 2.94
N GLN A 287 -13.95 -18.67 3.69
CA GLN A 287 -12.99 -19.75 3.86
C GLN A 287 -12.64 -20.37 2.51
N LEU A 288 -11.37 -20.72 2.33
CA LEU A 288 -10.86 -21.30 1.09
C LEU A 288 -11.37 -22.73 0.89
N GLY A 289 -11.56 -23.50 1.96
CA GLY A 289 -11.95 -24.92 1.84
C GLY A 289 -10.95 -25.69 0.98
N ASP A 290 -11.46 -26.46 0.00
CA ASP A 290 -10.63 -27.26 -0.91
C ASP A 290 -9.70 -26.43 -1.80
N VAL A 291 -10.01 -25.14 -2.03
CA VAL A 291 -9.16 -24.20 -2.79
C VAL A 291 -7.77 -24.07 -2.15
N ALA A 292 -7.66 -24.25 -0.83
CA ALA A 292 -6.37 -24.22 -0.13
C ALA A 292 -5.41 -25.31 -0.63
N GLN A 293 -5.93 -26.50 -1.01
CA GLN A 293 -5.08 -27.58 -1.55
C GLN A 293 -4.49 -27.18 -2.90
N THR A 294 -5.30 -26.61 -3.78
CA THR A 294 -4.84 -26.08 -5.08
C THR A 294 -3.82 -24.97 -4.89
N TYR A 295 -4.05 -24.05 -3.96
CA TYR A 295 -3.06 -23.03 -3.59
C TYR A 295 -1.72 -23.64 -3.22
N ASN A 296 -1.75 -24.65 -2.35
CA ASN A 296 -0.53 -25.29 -1.85
C ASN A 296 0.21 -26.09 -2.93
N ALA A 297 -0.50 -26.70 -3.86
CA ALA A 297 0.07 -27.47 -4.96
C ALA A 297 0.60 -26.57 -6.10
N TYR A 298 -0.06 -25.44 -6.39
CA TYR A 298 0.31 -24.60 -7.52
C TYR A 298 1.63 -23.85 -7.28
N ARG A 299 2.64 -24.10 -8.12
CA ARG A 299 3.90 -23.35 -8.12
C ARG A 299 3.96 -22.30 -9.22
N LYS A 300 3.60 -22.70 -10.43
CA LYS A 300 3.58 -21.90 -11.66
C LYS A 300 2.69 -22.61 -12.69
N THR A 301 2.40 -21.94 -13.79
CA THR A 301 1.57 -22.51 -14.85
C THR A 301 2.14 -23.86 -15.31
N GLY A 302 1.30 -24.90 -15.24
CA GLY A 302 1.64 -26.28 -15.60
C GLY A 302 2.33 -27.12 -14.50
N SER A 303 2.43 -26.62 -13.26
CA SER A 303 3.17 -27.27 -12.16
C SER A 303 2.36 -27.24 -10.87
N LEU A 304 1.79 -28.40 -10.51
CA LEU A 304 0.96 -28.67 -9.33
C LEU A 304 1.66 -29.63 -8.33
N ASP A 305 2.96 -29.47 -8.16
CA ASP A 305 3.84 -30.29 -7.32
C ASP A 305 4.36 -29.54 -6.08
N GLY A 306 3.75 -28.41 -5.75
CA GLY A 306 4.06 -27.60 -4.57
C GLY A 306 3.69 -28.29 -3.26
N THR A 307 4.22 -27.73 -2.17
CA THR A 307 3.95 -28.21 -0.81
C THR A 307 3.53 -27.05 0.07
N VAL A 308 2.71 -27.34 1.09
CA VAL A 308 2.22 -26.32 2.03
C VAL A 308 3.38 -25.51 2.60
N ALA A 309 4.51 -26.13 2.97
CA ALA A 309 5.62 -25.49 3.67
C ALA A 309 6.23 -24.28 2.94
N THR A 310 6.15 -24.23 1.60
CA THR A 310 6.79 -23.20 0.77
C THR A 310 5.80 -22.54 -0.19
N ALA A 311 4.51 -22.72 0.02
CA ALA A 311 3.49 -22.32 -0.96
C ALA A 311 3.08 -20.84 -0.92
N TYR A 312 3.44 -20.10 0.14
CA TYR A 312 3.07 -18.70 0.27
C TYR A 312 3.57 -17.87 -0.92
N LEU A 313 2.70 -16.98 -1.42
CA LEU A 313 3.02 -16.02 -2.47
C LEU A 313 2.44 -14.65 -2.10
N SER A 314 3.27 -13.63 -1.89
CA SER A 314 2.77 -12.29 -1.50
C SER A 314 2.01 -11.55 -2.61
N LEU A 315 2.09 -12.04 -3.86
CA LEU A 315 1.23 -11.61 -4.97
C LEU A 315 -0.20 -12.16 -4.86
N VAL A 316 -0.42 -13.21 -4.06
CA VAL A 316 -1.74 -13.80 -3.78
C VAL A 316 -1.82 -14.16 -2.28
N PRO A 317 -1.83 -13.17 -1.38
CA PRO A 317 -1.89 -13.45 0.06
C PRO A 317 -3.29 -13.92 0.47
N PHE A 318 -3.43 -14.39 1.71
CA PHE A 318 -4.69 -14.83 2.29
C PHE A 318 -4.84 -14.29 3.72
N GLU A 319 -6.07 -14.28 4.21
CA GLU A 319 -6.42 -13.92 5.58
C GLU A 319 -6.41 -15.18 6.46
N LEU A 320 -5.77 -15.12 7.63
CA LEU A 320 -5.59 -16.22 8.58
C LEU A 320 -6.87 -16.47 9.40
N GLY A 321 -8.00 -16.64 8.70
CA GLY A 321 -9.31 -16.81 9.32
C GLY A 321 -9.70 -15.61 10.20
N ASP A 322 -10.28 -15.91 11.36
CA ASP A 322 -10.69 -14.89 12.34
C ASP A 322 -9.64 -14.66 13.44
N VAL A 323 -8.35 -14.92 13.16
CA VAL A 323 -7.26 -14.74 14.12
C VAL A 323 -7.13 -13.25 14.50
N THR A 324 -7.18 -12.99 15.80
CA THR A 324 -6.92 -11.66 16.40
C THR A 324 -5.65 -11.62 17.24
N ASP A 325 -5.05 -12.77 17.55
CA ASP A 325 -3.85 -12.88 18.37
C ASP A 325 -2.62 -12.34 17.66
N LEU A 326 -2.14 -11.19 18.13
CA LEU A 326 -0.98 -10.52 17.56
C LEU A 326 0.32 -11.34 17.69
N THR A 327 0.41 -12.26 18.66
CA THR A 327 1.55 -13.18 18.77
C THR A 327 1.54 -14.17 17.62
N ALA A 328 0.41 -14.85 17.41
CA ALA A 328 0.23 -15.80 16.32
C ALA A 328 0.41 -15.12 14.94
N LEU A 329 -0.15 -13.91 14.77
CA LEU A 329 0.04 -13.13 13.55
C LEU A 329 1.51 -12.76 13.33
N LYS A 330 2.23 -12.37 14.39
CA LYS A 330 3.67 -12.05 14.32
C LYS A 330 4.48 -13.27 13.91
N GLU A 331 4.25 -14.42 14.53
CA GLU A 331 4.92 -15.67 14.16
C GLU A 331 4.68 -16.03 12.69
N ALA A 332 3.44 -15.87 12.22
CA ALA A 332 3.09 -16.14 10.83
C ALA A 332 3.88 -15.28 9.83
N THR A 333 4.35 -14.07 10.18
CA THR A 333 5.13 -13.22 9.26
C THR A 333 6.47 -13.84 8.84
N ALA A 334 7.01 -14.77 9.64
CA ALA A 334 8.26 -15.46 9.35
C ALA A 334 8.08 -16.77 8.56
N THR A 335 6.83 -17.17 8.28
CA THR A 335 6.54 -18.47 7.67
C THR A 335 6.38 -18.37 6.15
N THR A 336 6.81 -19.39 5.41
CA THR A 336 6.58 -19.53 3.96
C THR A 336 5.40 -20.44 3.64
N ALA A 337 4.67 -20.87 4.68
CA ALA A 337 3.60 -21.83 4.54
C ALA A 337 2.38 -21.22 3.82
N GLY A 338 1.78 -21.95 2.89
CA GLY A 338 0.50 -21.59 2.29
C GLY A 338 -0.69 -21.81 3.24
N PRO A 339 -1.92 -21.61 2.76
CA PRO A 339 -3.11 -21.54 3.59
C PRO A 339 -3.60 -22.91 4.04
N ALA A 340 -4.32 -22.91 5.16
CA ALA A 340 -5.23 -23.96 5.57
C ALA A 340 -6.63 -23.75 4.98
N ALA A 341 -7.48 -24.78 5.04
CA ALA A 341 -8.87 -24.70 4.56
C ALA A 341 -9.71 -23.64 5.30
N THR A 342 -9.35 -23.32 6.55
CA THR A 342 -10.01 -22.31 7.40
C THR A 342 -9.56 -20.88 7.12
N ASP A 343 -8.47 -20.70 6.40
CA ASP A 343 -8.02 -19.39 5.96
C ASP A 343 -8.98 -18.85 4.91
N LYS A 344 -8.99 -17.53 4.73
CA LYS A 344 -9.98 -16.83 3.92
C LYS A 344 -9.34 -16.11 2.74
N VAL A 345 -10.08 -16.03 1.65
CA VAL A 345 -9.80 -15.07 0.58
C VAL A 345 -10.20 -13.66 1.06
N SER A 346 -9.37 -12.67 0.77
CA SER A 346 -9.64 -11.27 1.12
C SER A 346 -9.62 -10.36 -0.10
N CYS A 347 -10.13 -9.13 0.02
CA CYS A 347 -9.96 -8.10 -1.01
C CYS A 347 -8.48 -7.89 -1.36
N LEU A 348 -7.60 -7.95 -0.36
CA LEU A 348 -6.15 -7.80 -0.53
C LEU A 348 -5.47 -9.05 -1.10
N SER A 349 -6.17 -10.17 -1.30
CA SER A 349 -5.64 -11.34 -2.01
C SER A 349 -5.34 -11.02 -3.48
N CYS A 350 -6.07 -10.07 -4.08
CA CYS A 350 -5.84 -9.63 -5.45
C CYS A 350 -5.44 -8.16 -5.54
N HIS A 351 -5.89 -7.29 -4.63
CA HIS A 351 -5.59 -5.86 -4.67
C HIS A 351 -4.43 -5.45 -3.75
N ARG A 352 -3.75 -4.36 -4.11
CA ARG A 352 -2.89 -3.60 -3.21
C ARG A 352 -3.67 -2.40 -2.65
N ALA A 353 -3.42 -2.05 -1.39
CA ALA A 353 -4.25 -1.09 -0.67
C ALA A 353 -4.10 0.36 -1.13
N HIS A 354 -2.90 0.79 -1.54
CA HIS A 354 -2.63 2.15 -2.03
C HIS A 354 -2.73 2.19 -3.55
N ALA A 355 -1.76 1.57 -4.24
CA ALA A 355 -1.64 1.56 -5.69
C ALA A 355 -0.76 0.40 -6.17
N SER A 356 -0.76 0.12 -7.46
CA SER A 356 0.05 -0.93 -8.09
C SER A 356 0.40 -0.55 -9.54
N GLY A 357 1.39 -1.21 -10.14
CA GLY A 357 1.69 -1.02 -11.57
C GLY A 357 0.65 -1.59 -12.55
N PHE A 358 -0.46 -2.12 -12.05
CA PHE A 358 -1.52 -2.74 -12.86
C PHE A 358 -2.82 -1.96 -12.74
N SER A 359 -3.65 -2.05 -13.78
CA SER A 359 -5.02 -1.53 -13.78
C SER A 359 -5.82 -2.16 -12.63
N HIS A 360 -6.82 -1.40 -12.16
CA HIS A 360 -7.70 -1.81 -11.07
C HIS A 360 -6.94 -2.19 -9.80
N MET A 361 -5.77 -1.58 -9.58
CA MET A 361 -4.91 -1.74 -8.39
C MET A 361 -4.61 -3.19 -7.98
N THR A 362 -4.54 -4.08 -8.96
CA THR A 362 -4.30 -5.51 -8.75
C THR A 362 -2.83 -5.82 -8.46
N ARG A 363 -2.52 -6.96 -7.84
CA ARG A 363 -1.15 -7.40 -7.55
C ARG A 363 -0.42 -7.93 -8.78
N PHE A 364 -1.15 -8.23 -9.85
CA PHE A 364 -0.66 -8.86 -11.07
C PHE A 364 -1.53 -8.43 -12.25
N ALA A 365 -0.97 -8.45 -13.45
CA ALA A 365 -1.70 -8.08 -14.66
C ALA A 365 -2.88 -9.04 -14.91
N ILE A 366 -4.09 -8.48 -15.02
CA ILE A 366 -5.32 -9.21 -15.36
C ILE A 366 -5.80 -8.95 -16.78
N ASP A 367 -5.29 -7.90 -17.43
CA ASP A 367 -5.66 -7.49 -18.79
C ASP A 367 -4.78 -8.16 -19.88
N SER A 368 -3.95 -9.14 -19.50
CA SER A 368 -3.10 -9.93 -20.40
C SER A 368 -3.28 -11.41 -20.11
N ASN A 369 -3.23 -12.23 -21.18
CA ASN A 369 -3.31 -13.69 -21.07
C ASN A 369 -2.09 -14.30 -20.38
N HIS A 370 -0.93 -13.63 -20.44
CA HIS A 370 0.32 -14.07 -19.82
C HIS A 370 1.05 -12.89 -19.17
N ILE A 371 1.66 -13.14 -18.01
CA ILE A 371 2.45 -12.14 -17.27
C ILE A 371 3.94 -12.21 -17.62
N THR A 372 4.40 -13.34 -18.17
CA THR A 372 5.76 -13.54 -18.72
C THR A 372 5.68 -14.02 -20.16
N VAL A 373 6.79 -13.90 -20.87
CA VAL A 373 7.00 -14.50 -22.20
C VAL A 373 8.30 -15.30 -22.19
N ALA A 374 8.47 -16.19 -23.16
CA ALA A 374 9.69 -16.99 -23.30
C ALA A 374 10.72 -16.28 -24.19
N ASP A 375 11.99 -16.34 -23.79
CA ASP A 375 13.10 -16.03 -24.70
C ASP A 375 13.31 -17.16 -25.73
N ALA A 376 14.27 -16.97 -26.64
CA ALA A 376 14.59 -17.96 -27.68
C ALA A 376 15.09 -19.31 -27.13
N SER A 377 15.54 -19.36 -25.87
CA SER A 377 15.98 -20.58 -25.20
C SER A 377 14.87 -21.21 -24.33
N GLY A 378 13.66 -20.63 -24.33
CA GLY A 378 12.53 -21.09 -23.55
C GLY A 378 12.55 -20.64 -22.08
N ASN A 379 13.40 -19.70 -21.68
CA ASN A 379 13.40 -19.16 -20.32
C ASN A 379 12.37 -18.05 -20.17
N ALA A 380 11.77 -17.94 -18.97
CA ALA A 380 10.87 -16.85 -18.65
C ALA A 380 11.62 -15.50 -18.60
N ILE A 381 11.10 -14.53 -19.33
CA ILE A 381 11.51 -13.12 -19.31
C ILE A 381 10.29 -12.22 -19.10
N TRP A 382 10.54 -11.01 -18.60
CA TRP A 382 9.50 -9.99 -18.57
C TRP A 382 9.20 -9.50 -20.00
N PRO A 383 7.93 -9.22 -20.33
CA PRO A 383 7.57 -8.69 -21.64
C PRO A 383 8.25 -7.34 -21.93
N ASP A 384 8.82 -7.22 -23.13
CA ASP A 384 9.33 -5.95 -23.66
C ASP A 384 8.23 -5.20 -24.45
N PRO A 385 8.07 -3.87 -24.29
CA PRO A 385 6.99 -3.12 -24.92
C PRO A 385 7.06 -3.01 -26.44
N VAL A 386 8.25 -3.21 -27.04
CA VAL A 386 8.42 -3.22 -28.50
C VAL A 386 8.15 -4.61 -29.04
N MET A 387 8.70 -5.64 -28.40
CA MET A 387 8.62 -7.02 -28.90
C MET A 387 7.32 -7.73 -28.50
N ASN A 388 6.72 -7.35 -27.37
CA ASN A 388 5.57 -8.01 -26.74
C ASN A 388 4.52 -6.98 -26.30
N PRO A 389 4.03 -6.10 -27.19
CA PRO A 389 3.25 -4.93 -26.80
C PRO A 389 1.97 -5.29 -26.02
N SER A 390 1.30 -6.39 -26.36
CA SER A 390 0.09 -6.86 -25.67
C SER A 390 0.33 -7.28 -24.21
N GLN A 391 1.46 -7.93 -23.92
CA GLN A 391 1.78 -8.44 -22.58
C GLN A 391 2.46 -7.36 -21.73
N ALA A 392 3.32 -6.54 -22.35
CA ALA A 392 3.98 -5.42 -21.70
C ALA A 392 3.02 -4.27 -21.39
N GLN A 393 1.99 -4.09 -22.23
CA GLN A 393 0.97 -3.05 -22.07
C GLN A 393 1.58 -1.65 -21.94
N GLY A 394 2.61 -1.37 -22.74
CA GLY A 394 3.34 -0.10 -22.74
C GLY A 394 4.36 0.09 -21.61
N ARG A 395 4.46 -0.83 -20.64
CA ARG A 395 5.47 -0.79 -19.56
C ARG A 395 6.83 -1.25 -20.07
N THR A 396 7.90 -0.65 -19.56
CA THR A 396 9.25 -1.19 -19.76
C THR A 396 9.44 -2.49 -18.97
N VAL A 397 10.50 -3.23 -19.31
CA VAL A 397 10.92 -4.42 -18.53
C VAL A 397 11.22 -4.05 -17.08
N ALA A 398 11.87 -2.91 -16.84
CA ALA A 398 12.19 -2.44 -15.50
C ALA A 398 10.90 -2.10 -14.71
N GLU A 399 9.93 -1.44 -15.35
CA GLU A 399 8.65 -1.14 -14.73
C GLU A 399 7.86 -2.40 -14.40
N THR A 400 7.82 -3.37 -15.33
CA THR A 400 7.15 -4.64 -15.08
C THR A 400 7.79 -5.40 -13.92
N ARG A 401 9.14 -5.47 -13.87
CA ARG A 401 9.86 -6.08 -12.75
C ARG A 401 9.51 -5.42 -11.42
N GLN A 402 9.46 -4.09 -11.38
CA GLN A 402 9.17 -3.34 -10.16
C GLN A 402 7.70 -3.46 -9.74
N ALA A 403 6.76 -3.54 -10.69
CA ALA A 403 5.35 -3.82 -10.39
C ALA A 403 5.15 -5.19 -9.69
N TYR A 404 6.03 -6.16 -9.98
CA TYR A 404 6.12 -7.45 -9.29
C TYR A 404 7.13 -7.48 -8.12
N TYR A 405 7.51 -6.31 -7.61
CA TYR A 405 8.34 -6.09 -6.42
C TYR A 405 9.76 -6.66 -6.58
N GLY A 406 10.34 -6.48 -7.76
CA GLY A 406 11.74 -6.84 -8.02
C GLY A 406 11.95 -8.31 -8.40
N ARG A 407 10.89 -9.14 -8.36
CA ARG A 407 10.96 -10.57 -8.67
C ARG A 407 11.62 -10.86 -10.01
N HIS A 408 12.46 -11.90 -10.01
CA HIS A 408 13.06 -12.42 -11.23
C HIS A 408 12.00 -13.17 -12.05
N PRO A 409 11.93 -13.01 -13.39
CA PRO A 409 10.90 -13.65 -14.20
C PRO A 409 10.96 -15.19 -14.16
N GLN A 410 12.14 -15.76 -13.89
CA GLN A 410 12.31 -17.22 -13.73
C GLN A 410 11.64 -17.80 -12.47
N ALA A 411 11.11 -16.97 -11.57
CA ALA A 411 10.19 -17.43 -10.53
C ALA A 411 8.86 -17.96 -11.12
N PHE A 412 8.60 -17.66 -12.39
CA PHE A 412 7.39 -18.01 -13.11
C PHE A 412 7.65 -18.97 -14.28
N SER A 413 6.58 -19.52 -14.85
CA SER A 413 6.66 -20.28 -16.11
C SER A 413 7.02 -19.34 -17.29
N PRO A 414 7.67 -19.81 -18.36
CA PRO A 414 7.94 -18.99 -19.56
C PRO A 414 6.69 -18.38 -20.20
N TYR A 415 5.55 -19.05 -20.07
CA TYR A 415 4.23 -18.52 -20.44
C TYR A 415 3.31 -18.56 -19.23
N GLN A 416 3.69 -17.81 -18.19
CA GLN A 416 2.91 -17.76 -16.95
C GLN A 416 1.57 -17.07 -17.20
N ARG A 417 0.47 -17.78 -16.99
CA ARG A 417 -0.87 -17.17 -16.98
C ARG A 417 -1.09 -16.32 -15.73
N VAL A 418 -2.20 -15.59 -15.73
CA VAL A 418 -2.67 -14.77 -14.61
C VAL A 418 -2.63 -15.54 -13.27
N LEU A 419 -2.26 -14.84 -12.20
CA LEU A 419 -2.02 -15.47 -10.89
C LEU A 419 -3.28 -15.84 -10.12
N CYS A 420 -4.49 -15.55 -10.64
CA CYS A 420 -5.72 -16.18 -10.15
C CYS A 420 -5.61 -17.71 -10.17
N ASN A 421 -4.79 -18.27 -11.07
CA ASN A 421 -4.53 -19.70 -11.16
C ASN A 421 -3.82 -20.27 -9.92
N LYS A 422 -3.21 -19.43 -9.07
CA LYS A 422 -2.69 -19.87 -7.78
C LYS A 422 -3.76 -20.62 -6.98
N CYS A 423 -5.00 -20.14 -6.98
CA CYS A 423 -6.11 -20.77 -6.26
C CYS A 423 -6.90 -21.77 -7.10
N HIS A 424 -6.89 -21.64 -8.43
CA HIS A 424 -7.85 -22.33 -9.29
C HIS A 424 -7.25 -23.34 -10.28
N ALA A 425 -5.94 -23.28 -10.53
CA ALA A 425 -5.22 -24.12 -11.48
C ALA A 425 -5.91 -24.23 -12.86
N ARG A 426 -6.38 -23.09 -13.40
CA ARG A 426 -7.00 -22.99 -14.73
C ARG A 426 -5.97 -22.57 -15.78
N ASP A 427 -4.94 -23.39 -15.93
CA ASP A 427 -3.81 -23.17 -16.84
C ASP A 427 -4.09 -23.54 -18.30
#